data_AF-A0A4U9TAA8-F1
#
_entry.id   AF-A0A4U9TAA8-F1
#
_cell.length_a   1.000
_cell.length_b   1.000
_cell.length_c   1.000
_cell.angle_alpha   90.00
_cell.angle_beta   90.00
_cell.angle_gamma   90.00
#
_symmetry.space_group_name_H-M   'P 1'
#
loop_
_entity.id
_entity.type
_entity.pdbx_description
1 polymer ?
#
loop_
_entity_poly.entity_id
_entity_poly.type
_entity_poly.pdbx_seq_one_letter_code
_entity_poly.pdbx_strand_id
1 'polypeptide(L)'
;MRHHEYQYHVLDAPEIPDAEYDRLMRELRELEEAHPELITADSPTQRVGAAPLAAFDQVRHEVPMLSLDNVFDEESYLAFYKRVQDRLKSSEPLTFCCELKLDGLAVSLLYEDGELVRASTRGDGTTGENITSNVRTIRAIPAAPDR
;
A
#
# COMPACT_ATOMS: atom_id res chain seq x y z
N MET A 1 -19.47 3.02 0.28
CA MET A 1 -18.58 2.03 -0.36
C MET A 1 -17.19 2.04 0.25
N ARG A 2 -16.42 3.13 0.12
CA ARG A 2 -15.05 3.24 0.69
C ARG A 2 -14.97 2.92 2.18
N HIS A 3 -15.87 3.50 2.99
CA HIS A 3 -16.04 3.13 4.40
C HIS A 3 -16.15 1.60 4.64
N HIS A 4 -16.95 0.88 3.84
CA HIS A 4 -17.08 -0.58 3.99
C HIS A 4 -15.84 -1.34 3.52
N GLU A 5 -15.13 -0.86 2.48
CA GLU A 5 -13.82 -1.41 2.09
C GLU A 5 -12.79 -1.23 3.22
N TYR A 6 -12.77 -0.06 3.86
CA TYR A 6 -11.89 0.23 5.00
C TYR A 6 -12.20 -0.67 6.19
N GLN A 7 -13.48 -0.77 6.58
CA GLN A 7 -13.92 -1.64 7.66
C GLN A 7 -13.55 -3.10 7.41
N TYR A 8 -13.73 -3.58 6.18
CA TYR A 8 -13.44 -4.96 5.82
C TYR A 8 -11.94 -5.25 5.71
N HIS A 9 -11.16 -4.42 5.00
CA HIS A 9 -9.78 -4.73 4.64
C HIS A 9 -8.72 -4.16 5.59
N VAL A 10 -9.04 -3.09 6.34
CA VAL A 10 -8.08 -2.43 7.24
C VAL A 10 -8.39 -2.73 8.69
N LEU A 11 -9.66 -2.63 9.09
CA LEU A 11 -10.06 -2.81 10.49
C LEU A 11 -10.48 -4.24 10.82
N ASP A 12 -10.64 -5.12 9.82
CA ASP A 12 -11.16 -6.49 9.99
C ASP A 12 -12.48 -6.51 10.80
N ALA A 13 -13.33 -5.50 10.57
CA ALA A 13 -14.54 -5.23 11.33
C ALA A 13 -15.72 -4.88 10.39
N PRO A 14 -16.14 -5.79 9.48
CA PRO A 14 -17.17 -5.49 8.49
C PRO A 14 -18.52 -5.20 9.14
N GLU A 15 -19.12 -4.07 8.76
CA GLU A 15 -20.44 -3.64 9.24
C GLU A 15 -21.61 -4.20 8.44
N ILE A 16 -21.35 -4.57 7.17
CA ILE A 16 -22.35 -5.13 6.26
C ILE A 16 -21.87 -6.46 5.67
N PRO A 17 -22.77 -7.41 5.37
CA PRO A 17 -22.41 -8.64 4.67
C PRO A 17 -21.98 -8.39 3.22
N ASP A 18 -21.17 -9.28 2.66
CA ASP A 18 -20.69 -9.22 1.27
C ASP A 18 -21.81 -9.05 0.24
N ALA A 19 -22.95 -9.73 0.44
CA ALA A 19 -24.10 -9.63 -0.47
C ALA A 19 -24.69 -8.21 -0.55
N GLU A 20 -24.62 -7.46 0.56
CA GLU A 20 -25.08 -6.07 0.61
C GLU A 20 -24.08 -5.14 -0.06
N TYR A 21 -22.78 -5.37 0.16
CA TYR A 21 -21.71 -4.67 -0.54
C TYR A 21 -21.81 -4.85 -2.06
N ASP A 22 -22.02 -6.09 -2.53
CA ASP A 22 -22.20 -6.41 -3.95
C ASP A 22 -23.45 -5.74 -4.54
N ARG A 23 -24.52 -5.59 -3.75
CA ARG A 23 -25.71 -4.85 -4.18
C ARG A 23 -25.38 -3.37 -4.42
N LEU A 24 -24.71 -2.72 -3.47
CA LEU A 24 -24.29 -1.32 -3.60
C LEU A 24 -23.30 -1.12 -4.76
N MET A 25 -22.39 -2.07 -5.00
CA MET A 25 -21.49 -2.03 -6.17
C MET A 25 -22.26 -2.08 -7.50
N ARG A 26 -23.31 -2.90 -7.60
CA ARG A 26 -24.14 -2.97 -8.82
C ARG A 26 -24.90 -1.67 -9.04
N GLU A 27 -25.50 -1.12 -7.99
CA GLU A 27 -26.23 0.15 -8.05
C GLU A 27 -25.31 1.30 -8.49
N LEU A 28 -24.09 1.37 -7.95
CA LEU A 28 -23.11 2.37 -8.38
C LEU A 28 -22.73 2.22 -9.86
N ARG A 29 -22.53 0.99 -10.34
CA ARG A 29 -22.26 0.74 -11.76
C ARG A 29 -23.41 1.18 -12.66
N GLU A 30 -24.65 0.84 -12.29
CA GLU A 30 -25.84 1.25 -13.04
C GLU A 30 -25.97 2.78 -13.13
N LEU A 31 -25.66 3.48 -12.03
CA LEU A 31 -25.66 4.96 -11.99
C LEU A 31 -24.56 5.56 -12.86
N GLU A 32 -23.34 5.02 -12.81
CA GLU A 32 -22.23 5.49 -13.63
C GLU A 32 -22.41 5.18 -15.13
N GLU A 33 -23.04 4.05 -15.46
CA GLU A 33 -23.42 3.73 -16.85
C GLU A 33 -24.49 4.70 -17.38
N ALA A 34 -25.44 5.11 -16.52
CA ALA A 34 -26.45 6.11 -16.86
C ALA A 34 -25.90 7.55 -16.93
N HIS A 35 -24.86 7.84 -16.17
CA HIS A 35 -24.23 9.16 -16.07
C HIS A 35 -22.70 9.11 -16.21
N PRO A 36 -22.17 8.85 -17.42
CA PRO A 36 -20.73 8.71 -17.64
C PRO A 36 -19.92 9.95 -17.25
N GLU A 37 -20.52 11.14 -17.29
CA GLU A 37 -19.92 12.40 -16.89
C GLU A 37 -19.62 12.52 -15.39
N LEU A 38 -20.22 11.66 -14.55
CA LEU A 38 -20.02 11.64 -13.10
C LEU A 38 -18.95 10.65 -12.65
N ILE A 39 -18.38 9.85 -13.56
CA ILE A 39 -17.35 8.86 -13.24
C ILE A 39 -16.08 9.58 -12.79
N THR A 40 -15.60 9.25 -11.58
CA THR A 40 -14.33 9.73 -11.04
C THR A 40 -13.25 8.65 -11.09
N ALA A 41 -11.99 9.07 -11.23
CA ALA A 41 -10.85 8.15 -11.33
C ALA A 41 -10.57 7.34 -10.05
N ASP A 42 -11.18 7.74 -8.93
CA ASP A 42 -11.09 7.12 -7.61
C ASP A 42 -12.37 6.32 -7.25
N SER A 43 -13.32 6.17 -8.18
CA SER A 43 -14.53 5.38 -7.94
C SER A 43 -14.18 3.89 -7.75
N PRO A 44 -14.81 3.18 -6.79
CA PRO A 44 -14.61 1.74 -6.59
C PRO A 44 -14.84 0.88 -7.84
N THR A 45 -15.67 1.34 -8.78
CA THR A 45 -15.95 0.64 -10.05
C THR A 45 -14.75 0.65 -11.01
N GLN A 46 -13.84 1.62 -10.86
CA GLN A 46 -12.69 1.82 -11.74
C GLN A 46 -11.45 1.01 -11.33
N ARG A 47 -11.56 0.17 -10.29
CA ARG A 47 -10.46 -0.69 -9.79
C ARG A 47 -10.15 -1.90 -10.68
N VAL A 48 -10.80 -2.06 -11.84
CA VAL A 48 -10.56 -3.18 -12.75
C VAL A 48 -9.24 -2.98 -13.49
N GLY A 49 -8.39 -4.01 -13.52
CA GLY A 49 -7.13 -3.97 -14.27
C GLY A 49 -7.39 -3.70 -15.75
N ALA A 50 -6.75 -2.66 -16.29
CA ALA A 50 -6.72 -2.38 -17.72
C ALA A 50 -6.02 -3.54 -18.49
N ALA A 51 -6.07 -3.49 -19.82
CA ALA A 51 -5.33 -4.43 -20.65
C ALA A 51 -3.85 -4.52 -20.21
N PRO A 52 -3.22 -5.71 -20.28
CA PRO A 52 -1.82 -5.87 -19.88
C PRO A 52 -0.93 -4.82 -20.53
N LEU A 53 -0.10 -4.15 -19.73
CA LEU A 53 0.86 -3.19 -20.24
C LEU A 53 1.89 -3.92 -21.10
N ALA A 54 2.28 -3.31 -22.22
CA ALA A 54 3.32 -3.85 -23.10
C ALA A 54 4.72 -3.80 -22.45
N ALA A 55 4.94 -2.83 -21.55
CA ALA A 55 6.15 -2.67 -20.75
C ALA A 55 5.83 -1.82 -19.50
N PHE A 56 6.69 -1.90 -18.49
CA PHE A 56 6.63 -1.02 -17.32
C PHE A 56 7.62 0.14 -17.48
N ASP A 57 7.15 1.36 -17.23
CA ASP A 57 8.02 2.53 -17.16
C ASP A 57 8.86 2.52 -15.89
N GLN A 58 10.09 3.05 -15.96
CA GLN A 58 10.93 3.22 -14.79
C GLN A 58 10.52 4.43 -13.96
N VAL A 59 10.55 4.30 -12.63
CA VAL A 59 10.26 5.35 -11.67
C VAL A 59 11.46 5.52 -10.76
N ARG A 60 12.02 6.74 -10.72
CA ARG A 60 13.04 7.09 -9.74
C ARG A 60 12.37 7.49 -8.43
N HIS A 61 12.79 6.88 -7.32
CA HIS A 61 12.34 7.23 -5.98
C HIS A 61 12.95 8.56 -5.56
N GLU A 62 12.13 9.45 -4.99
CA GLU A 62 12.61 10.72 -4.44
C GLU A 62 13.50 10.49 -3.21
N VAL A 63 13.12 9.51 -2.39
CA VAL A 63 13.89 9.01 -1.25
C VAL A 63 14.24 7.55 -1.51
N PRO A 64 15.52 7.15 -1.44
CA PRO A 64 15.91 5.77 -1.66
C PRO A 64 15.23 4.79 -0.69
N MET A 65 14.71 3.69 -1.22
CA MET A 65 14.15 2.58 -0.45
C MET A 65 15.26 1.66 0.05
N LEU A 66 15.59 1.79 1.34
CA LEU A 66 16.65 1.03 2.00
C LEU A 66 16.33 -0.47 2.09
N SER A 67 17.37 -1.30 2.17
CA SER A 67 17.27 -2.69 2.64
C SER A 67 17.54 -2.77 4.15
N LEU A 68 17.14 -3.88 4.74
CA LEU A 68 17.49 -4.23 6.12
C LEU A 68 18.62 -5.25 6.12
N ASP A 69 19.59 -5.05 7.02
CA ASP A 69 20.55 -6.09 7.38
C ASP A 69 19.85 -7.18 8.19
N ASN A 70 20.36 -8.41 8.09
CA ASN A 70 19.77 -9.58 8.75
C ASN A 70 20.55 -9.97 10.01
N VAL A 71 19.84 -10.51 10.99
CA VAL A 71 20.38 -11.24 12.14
C VAL A 71 19.66 -12.58 12.22
N PHE A 72 20.39 -13.66 12.54
CA PHE A 72 19.85 -15.03 12.52
C PHE A 72 19.89 -15.72 13.88
N ASP A 73 20.54 -15.08 14.86
CA ASP A 73 20.75 -15.60 16.20
C ASP A 73 20.77 -14.45 17.22
N GLU A 74 20.64 -14.83 18.50
CA GLU A 74 20.57 -13.89 19.62
C GLU A 74 21.88 -13.11 19.81
N GLU A 75 23.03 -13.73 19.59
CA GLU A 75 24.33 -13.08 19.73
C GLU A 75 24.48 -11.93 18.72
N SER A 76 24.11 -12.17 17.46
CA SER A 76 24.13 -11.18 16.39
C SER A 76 23.16 -10.03 16.66
N TYR A 77 21.98 -10.34 17.24
CA TYR A 77 21.02 -9.33 17.69
C TYR A 77 21.58 -8.47 18.83
N LEU A 78 22.18 -9.08 19.86
CA LEU A 78 22.78 -8.35 20.98
C LEU A 78 23.96 -7.47 20.51
N ALA A 79 24.73 -7.93 19.53
CA ALA A 79 25.78 -7.14 18.90
C ALA A 79 25.19 -5.92 18.16
N PHE A 80 24.06 -6.07 17.45
CA PHE A 80 23.33 -4.94 16.86
C PHE A 80 22.85 -3.96 17.92
N TYR A 81 22.19 -4.45 18.98
CA TYR A 81 21.70 -3.63 20.10
C TYR A 81 22.83 -2.78 20.71
N LYS A 82 23.98 -3.40 20.98
CA LYS A 82 25.16 -2.71 21.51
C LYS A 82 25.68 -1.64 20.55
N ARG A 83 25.78 -1.92 19.25
CA ARG A 83 26.21 -0.91 18.26
C ARG A 83 25.31 0.33 18.25
N VAL A 84 24.00 0.15 18.45
CA VAL A 84 23.04 1.27 18.53
C VAL A 84 23.28 2.09 19.81
N GLN A 85 23.42 1.44 20.97
CA GLN A 85 23.72 2.11 22.23
C GLN A 85 25.03 2.89 22.20
N ASP A 86 26.11 2.26 21.71
CA ASP A 86 27.44 2.87 21.59
C ASP A 86 27.39 4.12 20.70
N ARG A 87 26.65 4.06 19.59
CA ARG A 87 26.48 5.20 18.66
C ARG A 87 25.67 6.35 19.27
N LEU A 88 24.65 6.02 20.07
CA LEU A 88 23.83 7.01 20.79
C LEU A 88 24.51 7.54 22.06
N LYS A 89 25.59 6.90 22.53
CA LYS A 89 26.27 7.21 23.80
C LYS A 89 25.31 7.18 25.00
N SER A 90 24.39 6.22 24.98
CA SER A 90 23.37 6.05 26.01
C SER A 90 23.35 4.62 26.53
N SER A 91 23.21 4.47 27.85
CA SER A 91 22.99 3.19 28.53
C SER A 91 21.51 2.94 28.85
N GLU A 92 20.63 3.89 28.52
CA GLU A 92 19.19 3.71 28.73
C GLU A 92 18.66 2.56 27.85
N PRO A 93 17.65 1.80 28.33
CA PRO A 93 17.00 0.79 27.52
C PRO A 93 16.39 1.37 26.24
N LEU A 94 16.66 0.73 25.10
CA LEU A 94 16.11 1.15 23.82
C LEU A 94 14.70 0.56 23.64
N THR A 95 13.76 1.39 23.18
CA THR A 95 12.44 0.92 22.75
C THR A 95 12.49 0.60 21.26
N PHE A 96 12.05 -0.60 20.89
CA PHE A 96 11.96 -1.05 19.49
C PHE A 96 10.51 -1.23 19.08
N CYS A 97 10.19 -0.85 17.84
CA CYS A 97 9.00 -1.34 17.16
C CYS A 97 9.37 -2.66 16.46
N CYS A 98 8.65 -3.73 16.78
CA CYS A 98 8.87 -5.05 16.22
C CYS A 98 7.71 -5.40 15.29
N GLU A 99 7.99 -5.54 14.00
CA GLU A 99 7.01 -5.87 12.97
C GLU A 99 7.31 -7.24 12.37
N LEU A 100 6.27 -7.92 11.88
CA LEU A 100 6.44 -9.18 11.14
C LEU A 100 7.09 -8.89 9.78
N LYS A 101 8.15 -9.62 9.46
CA LYS A 101 8.76 -9.57 8.13
C LYS A 101 7.90 -10.35 7.14
N LEU A 102 6.99 -9.65 6.45
CA LEU A 102 6.17 -10.22 5.38
C LEU A 102 7.05 -10.67 4.21
N ASP A 103 6.79 -11.87 3.69
CA ASP A 103 7.50 -12.42 2.54
C ASP A 103 6.76 -12.07 1.24
N GLY A 104 7.20 -10.99 0.60
CA GLY A 104 6.56 -10.44 -0.59
C GLY A 104 7.45 -9.42 -1.29
N LEU A 105 6.82 -8.56 -2.10
CA LEU A 105 7.51 -7.51 -2.85
C LEU A 105 7.30 -6.15 -2.16
N ALA A 106 8.38 -5.41 -1.98
CA ALA A 106 8.31 -4.04 -1.49
C ALA A 106 7.77 -3.11 -2.59
N VAL A 107 6.75 -2.34 -2.26
CA VAL A 107 6.11 -1.35 -3.12
C VAL A 107 6.10 0.01 -2.44
N SER A 108 6.18 1.08 -3.23
CA SER A 108 6.02 2.47 -2.80
C SER A 108 4.75 3.04 -3.40
N LEU A 109 3.96 3.74 -2.59
CA LEU A 109 2.70 4.38 -2.98
C LEU A 109 2.82 5.89 -2.76
N LEU A 110 2.59 6.67 -3.81
CA LEU A 110 2.54 8.12 -3.75
C LEU A 110 1.08 8.56 -3.78
N TYR A 111 0.69 9.30 -2.74
CA TYR A 111 -0.60 9.96 -2.65
C TYR A 111 -0.41 11.48 -2.69
N GLU A 112 -1.14 12.17 -3.55
CA GLU A 112 -1.17 13.63 -3.64
C GLU A 112 -2.60 14.10 -3.37
N ASP A 113 -2.79 15.06 -2.46
CA ASP A 113 -4.11 15.53 -2.00
C ASP A 113 -5.07 14.41 -1.55
N GLY A 114 -4.50 13.27 -1.13
CA GLY A 114 -5.21 12.06 -0.73
C GLY A 114 -5.44 11.07 -1.87
N GLU A 115 -5.19 11.39 -3.13
CA GLU A 115 -5.44 10.46 -4.23
C GLU A 115 -4.19 9.65 -4.59
N LEU A 116 -4.35 8.34 -4.85
CA LEU A 116 -3.26 7.48 -5.30
C LEU A 116 -2.83 7.86 -6.73
N VAL A 117 -1.73 8.61 -6.86
CA VAL A 117 -1.23 9.09 -8.17
C VAL A 117 -0.20 8.15 -8.79
N ARG A 118 0.56 7.41 -7.98
CA ARG A 118 1.59 6.49 -8.48
C ARG A 118 1.86 5.35 -7.51
N ALA A 119 2.15 4.17 -8.06
CA ALA A 119 2.79 3.09 -7.32
C ALA A 119 4.00 2.54 -8.08
N SER A 120 5.02 2.13 -7.36
CA SER A 120 6.25 1.59 -7.94
C SER A 120 6.82 0.43 -7.14
N THR A 121 7.51 -0.51 -7.81
CA THR A 121 8.33 -1.52 -7.14
C THR A 121 9.53 -0.87 -6.46
N ARG A 122 10.18 -1.57 -5.52
CA ARG A 122 11.46 -1.12 -4.96
C ARG A 122 12.57 -1.05 -6.00
N GLY A 123 12.65 -2.04 -6.90
CA GLY A 123 13.76 -2.23 -7.82
C GLY A 123 15.11 -2.31 -7.08
N ASP A 124 16.08 -1.48 -7.47
CA ASP A 124 17.40 -1.40 -6.83
C ASP A 124 17.45 -0.53 -5.56
N GLY A 125 16.30 0.06 -5.17
CA GLY A 125 16.17 1.00 -4.06
C GLY A 125 16.23 2.47 -4.50
N THR A 126 16.73 2.78 -5.69
CA THR A 126 16.73 4.13 -6.28
C THR A 126 15.77 4.24 -7.46
N THR A 127 15.66 3.18 -8.27
CA THR A 127 14.77 3.09 -9.43
C THR A 127 13.97 1.80 -9.37
N GLY A 128 12.66 1.92 -9.52
CA GLY A 128 11.72 0.81 -9.64
C GLY A 128 10.90 0.87 -10.93
N GLU A 129 9.88 0.03 -11.00
CA GLU A 129 8.94 -0.05 -12.13
C GLU A 129 7.59 0.52 -11.72
N ASN A 130 6.94 1.28 -12.61
CA ASN A 130 5.59 1.80 -12.40
C ASN A 130 4.58 0.66 -12.43
N ILE A 131 3.94 0.38 -11.30
CA ILE A 131 2.94 -0.68 -11.13
C ILE A 131 1.59 -0.12 -10.68
N THR A 132 1.31 1.16 -10.99
CA THR A 132 0.11 1.88 -10.52
C THR A 132 -1.18 1.14 -10.88
N SER A 133 -1.30 0.67 -12.13
CA SER A 133 -2.48 -0.08 -12.59
C SER A 133 -2.68 -1.38 -11.83
N ASN A 134 -1.59 -2.11 -11.55
CA ASN A 134 -1.65 -3.37 -10.79
C ASN A 134 -2.07 -3.11 -9.35
N VAL A 135 -1.48 -2.11 -8.71
CA VAL A 135 -1.75 -1.74 -7.31
C VAL A 135 -3.19 -1.29 -7.11
N ARG A 136 -3.78 -0.56 -8.06
CA ARG A 136 -5.19 -0.14 -8.01
C ARG A 136 -6.18 -1.31 -7.93
N THR A 137 -5.78 -2.51 -8.33
CA THR A 137 -6.62 -3.72 -8.22
C THR A 137 -6.61 -4.33 -6.80
N ILE A 138 -5.66 -3.94 -5.94
CA ILE A 138 -5.53 -4.45 -4.57
C ILE A 138 -6.56 -3.73 -3.68
N ARG A 139 -7.56 -4.48 -3.22
CA ARG A 139 -8.71 -3.91 -2.47
C ARG A 139 -8.32 -3.22 -1.16
N ALA A 140 -7.31 -3.75 -0.47
CA ALA A 140 -6.80 -3.18 0.78
C ALA A 140 -6.08 -1.83 0.58
N ILE A 141 -5.74 -1.46 -0.66
CA ILE A 141 -5.10 -0.19 -0.97
C ILE A 141 -6.20 0.81 -1.37
N PRO A 142 -6.40 1.92 -0.63
CA PRO A 142 -7.44 2.89 -0.95
C PRO A 142 -7.06 3.71 -2.19
N ALA A 143 -8.03 4.01 -3.06
CA ALA A 143 -7.81 4.93 -4.17
C ALA A 143 -7.75 6.40 -3.69
N ALA A 144 -8.47 6.71 -2.61
CA ALA A 144 -8.42 7.94 -1.84
C ALA A 144 -8.87 7.64 -0.39
N PRO A 145 -8.38 8.34 0.66
CA PRO A 145 -8.89 8.19 2.01
C PRO A 145 -10.32 8.73 2.13
N ASP A 146 -11.06 8.21 3.09
CA ASP A 146 -12.37 8.74 3.47
C ASP A 146 -12.20 10.20 3.96
N ARG A 147 -12.93 11.12 3.34
CA ARG A 147 -13.16 12.48 3.87
C ARG A 147 -14.42 12.50 4.71
#